data_AF-A0A1I3ANM3-F1
#
_entry.id   AF-A0A1I3ANM3-F1
#
_cell.length_a   1.000
_cell.length_b   1.000
_cell.length_c   1.000
_cell.angle_alpha   90.00
_cell.angle_beta   90.00
_cell.angle_gamma   90.00
#
_symmetry.space_group_name_H-M   'P 1'
#
loop_
_entity.id
_entity.type
_entity.pdbx_description
1 polymer ?
#
loop_
_entity_poly.entity_id
_entity_poly.type
_entity_poly.pdbx_seq_one_letter_code
_entity_poly.pdbx_strand_id
1 'polypeptide(L)'
;MKSSTNLKEILQQFLALLKVEKTALIKNDGQQIEEIVKEKQSFLKMMQELDPSDMTEQEVVEDVRKIQELQETNLMLTKQALQFQEGVLDAISKTAKKSGHTYSKKGTYAASKHPNLINQSI
;
A
#
# COMPACT_ATOMS: atom_id res chain seq x y z
N MET A 1 -23.62 10.76 29.46
CA MET A 1 -24.28 9.84 28.51
C MET A 1 -23.17 9.14 27.76
N LYS A 2 -22.89 7.86 28.07
CA LYS A 2 -21.89 7.09 27.32
C LYS A 2 -22.51 6.81 25.95
N SER A 3 -21.94 7.35 24.87
CA SER A 3 -22.32 6.91 23.53
C SER A 3 -21.98 5.43 23.46
N SER A 4 -22.98 4.56 23.50
CA SER A 4 -22.83 3.17 23.11
C SER A 4 -22.61 3.18 21.60
N THR A 5 -21.36 3.40 21.19
CA THR A 5 -20.98 3.35 19.78
C THR A 5 -21.26 1.93 19.30
N ASN A 6 -22.29 1.79 18.46
CA ASN A 6 -22.72 0.47 18.02
C ASN A 6 -21.66 -0.09 17.06
N LEU A 7 -21.20 -1.32 17.29
CA LEU A 7 -20.25 -2.01 16.43
C LEU A 7 -20.67 -1.99 14.95
N LYS A 8 -21.98 -2.05 14.67
CA LYS A 8 -22.53 -1.93 13.32
C LYS A 8 -22.17 -0.60 12.65
N GLU A 9 -22.24 0.50 13.38
CA GLU A 9 -21.87 1.82 12.85
C GLU A 9 -20.37 1.88 12.56
N ILE A 10 -19.55 1.30 13.42
CA ILE A 10 -18.09 1.23 13.23
C ILE A 10 -17.75 0.40 11.99
N LEU A 11 -18.39 -0.76 11.80
CA LEU A 11 -18.19 -1.61 10.62
C LEU A 11 -18.64 -0.90 9.34
N GLN A 12 -19.76 -0.17 9.36
CA GLN A 12 -20.23 0.60 8.22
C GLN A 12 -19.28 1.76 7.85
N GLN A 13 -18.77 2.48 8.85
CA GLN A 13 -17.76 3.52 8.65
C GLN A 13 -16.46 2.93 8.10
N PHE A 14 -16.01 1.79 8.63
CA PHE A 14 -14.84 1.10 8.13
C PHE A 14 -15.03 0.63 6.69
N LEU A 15 -16.20 0.10 6.35
CA LEU A 15 -16.55 -0.30 4.98
C LEU A 15 -16.54 0.90 4.02
N ALA A 16 -17.02 2.07 4.46
CA ALA A 16 -16.92 3.31 3.69
C ALA A 16 -15.46 3.71 3.47
N LEU A 17 -14.62 3.65 4.51
CA LEU A 17 -13.18 3.92 4.40
C LEU A 17 -12.50 3.00 3.38
N LEU A 18 -12.82 1.70 3.36
CA LEU A 18 -12.27 0.74 2.39
C LEU A 18 -12.69 1.02 0.95
N LYS A 19 -13.89 1.57 0.72
CA LYS A 19 -14.33 2.02 -0.61
C LYS A 19 -13.55 3.25 -1.07
N VAL A 20 -13.28 4.18 -0.15
CA VAL A 20 -12.42 5.34 -0.43
C VAL A 20 -11.00 4.88 -0.75
N GLU A 21 -10.46 3.93 0.00
CA GLU A 21 -9.14 3.34 -0.26
C GLU A 21 -9.06 2.71 -1.65
N LYS A 22 -10.06 1.92 -2.04
CA LYS A 22 -10.13 1.34 -3.38
C LYS A 22 -10.02 2.42 -4.46
N THR A 23 -10.72 3.53 -4.26
CA THR A 23 -10.73 4.67 -5.20
C THR A 23 -9.38 5.37 -5.22
N ALA A 24 -8.75 5.57 -4.07
CA ALA A 24 -7.41 6.15 -3.95
C ALA A 24 -6.34 5.26 -4.63
N LEU A 25 -6.40 3.94 -4.42
CA LEU A 25 -5.53 2.95 -5.06
C LEU A 25 -5.67 2.97 -6.59
N ILE A 26 -6.90 3.02 -7.11
CA ILE A 26 -7.15 3.12 -8.56
C ILE A 26 -6.58 4.42 -9.14
N LYS A 27 -6.66 5.52 -8.39
CA LYS A 27 -6.12 6.83 -8.79
C LYS A 27 -4.62 6.98 -8.53
N ASN A 28 -3.99 6.00 -7.88
CA ASN A 28 -2.60 6.06 -7.41
C ASN A 28 -2.33 7.30 -6.53
N ASP A 29 -3.30 7.70 -5.71
CA ASP A 29 -3.20 8.85 -4.81
C ASP A 29 -2.48 8.44 -3.52
N GLY A 30 -1.15 8.54 -3.55
CA GLY A 30 -0.29 8.12 -2.44
C GLY A 30 -0.52 8.88 -1.14
N GLN A 31 -0.86 10.17 -1.21
CA GLN A 31 -1.13 10.99 -0.02
C GLN A 31 -2.40 10.51 0.66
N GLN A 32 -3.47 10.32 -0.12
CA GLN A 32 -4.74 9.83 0.40
C GLN A 32 -4.60 8.41 0.99
N ILE A 33 -3.80 7.54 0.35
CA ILE A 33 -3.53 6.19 0.88
C ILE A 33 -2.84 6.26 2.25
N GLU A 34 -1.89 7.17 2.45
CA GLU A 34 -1.20 7.32 3.73
C GLU A 34 -2.15 7.75 4.86
N GLU A 35 -3.04 8.70 4.58
CA GLU A 35 -4.07 9.16 5.52
C GLU A 35 -5.03 8.02 5.90
N ILE A 36 -5.49 7.26 4.90
CA ILE A 36 -6.37 6.10 5.10
C ILE A 36 -5.72 5.03 5.97
N VAL A 37 -4.43 4.76 5.81
CA VAL A 37 -3.71 3.78 6.66
C VAL A 37 -3.70 4.22 8.12
N LYS A 38 -3.54 5.52 8.41
CA LYS A 38 -3.62 6.06 9.78
C LYS A 38 -5.04 5.91 10.36
N GLU A 39 -6.06 6.18 9.56
CA GLU A 39 -7.46 5.98 9.98
C GLU A 39 -7.77 4.51 10.27
N LYS A 40 -7.31 3.58 9.41
CA LYS A 40 -7.46 2.14 9.65
C LYS A 40 -6.88 1.69 10.99
N GLN A 41 -5.72 2.21 11.38
CA GLN A 41 -5.11 1.91 12.69
C GLN A 41 -6.00 2.39 13.84
N SER A 42 -6.70 3.51 13.67
CA SER A 42 -7.64 4.04 14.67
C SER A 42 -8.88 3.14 14.76
N PHE A 43 -9.42 2.69 13.64
CA PHE A 43 -10.53 1.72 13.60
C PHE A 43 -10.20 0.39 14.28
N LEU A 44 -8.98 -0.13 14.10
CA LEU A 44 -8.54 -1.36 14.78
C LEU A 44 -8.57 -1.23 16.31
N LYS A 45 -8.14 -0.08 16.84
CA LYS A 45 -8.20 0.19 18.29
C LYS A 45 -9.65 0.25 18.78
N MET A 46 -10.49 1.00 18.07
CA MET A 46 -11.92 1.11 18.41
C MET A 46 -12.62 -0.25 18.39
N MET A 47 -12.30 -1.13 17.43
CA MET A 47 -12.87 -2.47 17.36
C MET A 47 -12.41 -3.40 18.50
N GLN A 48 -11.18 -3.23 19.01
CA GLN A 48 -10.64 -4.03 20.12
C GLN A 48 -11.22 -3.65 21.48
N GLU A 49 -11.69 -2.41 21.62
CA GLU A 49 -12.24 -1.87 22.87
C GLU A 49 -13.75 -2.14 23.04
N LEU A 50 -14.41 -2.72 22.04
CA LEU A 50 -15.85 -3.03 22.06
C LEU A 50 -16.15 -4.35 22.77
N ASP A 51 -17.16 -4.34 23.64
CA ASP A 51 -17.66 -5.54 24.27
C ASP A 51 -18.53 -6.36 23.28
N PRO A 52 -18.28 -7.67 23.12
CA PRO A 52 -19.00 -8.54 22.17
C PRO A 52 -20.46 -8.84 22.58
N SER A 53 -20.94 -8.27 23.68
CA SER A 53 -22.25 -8.58 24.27
C SER A 53 -23.43 -7.82 23.62
N ASP A 54 -23.14 -6.81 22.80
CA ASP A 54 -24.15 -5.96 22.14
C ASP A 54 -24.60 -6.47 20.75
N MET A 55 -24.36 -7.75 20.42
CA MET A 55 -24.43 -8.24 19.03
C MET A 55 -25.62 -9.16 18.74
N THR A 56 -26.27 -8.93 17.59
CA THR A 56 -27.02 -9.97 16.86
C THR A 56 -26.12 -10.49 15.74
N GLU A 57 -25.83 -11.80 15.78
CA GLU A 57 -24.83 -12.48 14.93
C GLU A 57 -25.06 -12.27 13.43
N GLN A 58 -26.32 -12.18 12.99
CA GLN A 58 -26.68 -12.09 11.57
C GLN A 58 -26.35 -10.73 10.93
N GLU A 59 -26.47 -9.61 11.65
CA GLU A 59 -26.24 -8.28 11.05
C GLU A 59 -24.74 -7.97 10.85
N VAL A 60 -23.89 -8.58 11.68
CA VAL A 60 -22.44 -8.35 11.66
C VAL A 60 -21.75 -9.20 10.59
N VAL A 61 -22.25 -10.42 10.34
CA VAL A 61 -21.64 -11.37 9.39
C VAL A 61 -21.59 -10.79 7.98
N GLU A 62 -22.66 -10.15 7.51
CA GLU A 62 -22.72 -9.57 6.16
C GLU A 62 -21.70 -8.43 5.97
N ASP A 63 -21.57 -7.55 6.96
CA ASP A 63 -20.64 -6.42 6.87
C ASP A 63 -19.18 -6.88 6.99
N VAL A 64 -18.90 -7.88 7.83
CA VAL A 64 -17.58 -8.51 7.92
C VAL A 64 -17.19 -9.15 6.57
N ARG A 65 -18.12 -9.82 5.90
CA ARG A 65 -17.88 -10.45 4.59
C ARG A 65 -17.51 -9.41 3.53
N LYS A 66 -18.27 -8.31 3.46
CA LYS A 66 -17.98 -7.19 2.54
C LYS A 66 -16.63 -6.53 2.85
N ILE A 67 -16.30 -6.39 4.14
CA ILE A 67 -14.99 -5.88 4.57
C ILE A 67 -13.87 -6.79 4.08
N GLN A 68 -14.01 -8.11 4.21
CA GLN A 68 -13.03 -9.08 3.72
C GLN A 68 -12.82 -8.96 2.21
N GLU A 69 -13.90 -8.97 1.42
CA GLU A 69 -13.83 -8.84 -0.04
C GLU A 69 -13.15 -7.52 -0.48
N LEU A 70 -13.45 -6.41 0.19
CA LEU A 70 -12.83 -5.12 -0.10
C LEU A 70 -11.35 -5.10 0.27
N GLN A 71 -10.95 -5.67 1.41
CA GLN A 71 -9.54 -5.77 1.80
C GLN A 71 -8.75 -6.65 0.83
N GLU A 72 -9.32 -7.77 0.38
CA GLU A 72 -8.71 -8.63 -0.64
C GLU A 72 -8.50 -7.87 -1.96
N THR A 73 -9.51 -7.10 -2.38
CA THR A 73 -9.43 -6.25 -3.57
C THR A 73 -8.33 -5.20 -3.43
N ASN A 74 -8.27 -4.49 -2.30
CA ASN A 74 -7.29 -3.43 -2.07
C ASN A 74 -5.87 -4.00 -1.96
N LEU A 75 -5.71 -5.19 -1.36
CA LEU A 75 -4.46 -5.93 -1.36
C LEU A 75 -4.02 -6.31 -2.78
N MET A 76 -4.94 -6.79 -3.61
CA MET A 76 -4.64 -7.15 -5.00
C MET A 76 -4.17 -5.92 -5.80
N LEU A 77 -4.88 -4.79 -5.69
CA LEU A 77 -4.50 -3.54 -6.35
C LEU A 77 -3.10 -3.08 -5.91
N THR A 78 -2.82 -3.16 -4.61
CA THR A 78 -1.50 -2.80 -4.06
C THR A 78 -0.40 -3.70 -4.62
N LYS A 79 -0.62 -5.03 -4.64
CA LYS A 79 0.34 -5.99 -5.20
C LYS A 79 0.61 -5.73 -6.68
N GLN A 80 -0.44 -5.45 -7.46
CA GLN A 80 -0.31 -5.14 -8.89
C GLN A 80 0.51 -3.86 -9.11
N ALA A 81 0.27 -2.81 -8.32
CA ALA A 81 1.03 -1.57 -8.40
C ALA A 81 2.53 -1.79 -8.09
N LEU A 82 2.84 -2.54 -7.03
CA LEU A 82 4.22 -2.88 -6.66
C LEU A 82 4.91 -3.72 -7.75
N GLN A 83 4.24 -4.74 -8.28
CA GLN A 83 4.78 -5.58 -9.36
C GLN A 83 5.11 -4.76 -10.61
N PHE A 84 4.26 -3.79 -10.98
CA PHE A 84 4.53 -2.91 -12.10
C PHE A 84 5.76 -2.02 -11.83
N GLN A 85 5.85 -1.43 -10.62
CA GLN A 85 7.00 -0.61 -10.22
C GLN A 85 8.31 -1.40 -10.22
N GLU A 86 8.31 -2.63 -9.72
CA GLU A 86 9.47 -3.54 -9.79
C GLU A 86 9.89 -3.81 -11.23
N GLY A 87 8.93 -4.08 -12.13
CA GLY A 87 9.19 -4.29 -13.55
C GLY A 87 9.84 -3.07 -14.23
N VAL A 88 9.39 -1.86 -13.88
CA VAL A 88 9.98 -0.61 -14.36
C VAL A 88 11.44 -0.47 -13.89
N LEU A 89 11.70 -0.69 -12.59
CA LEU A 89 13.05 -0.61 -12.03
C LEU A 89 14.01 -1.65 -12.63
N ASP A 90 13.53 -2.87 -12.87
CA ASP A 90 14.30 -3.91 -13.53
C ASP A 90 14.64 -3.54 -14.99
N ALA A 91 13.68 -2.97 -15.73
CA ALA A 91 13.92 -2.50 -17.10
C ALA A 91 14.96 -1.36 -17.17
N ILE A 92 14.89 -0.39 -16.25
CA ILE A 92 15.88 0.68 -16.12
C ILE A 92 17.25 0.10 -15.78
N SER A 93 17.31 -0.80 -14.79
CA SER A 93 18.54 -1.44 -14.35
C SER A 93 19.21 -2.26 -15.46
N LYS A 94 18.42 -3.00 -16.25
CA LYS A 94 18.91 -3.75 -17.42
C LYS A 94 19.44 -2.84 -18.51
N THR A 95 18.80 -1.70 -18.74
CA THR A 95 19.25 -0.71 -19.73
C THR A 95 20.58 -0.08 -19.31
N ALA A 96 20.69 0.36 -18.04
CA ALA A 96 21.91 0.93 -17.48
C ALA A 96 23.10 -0.04 -17.53
N LYS A 97 22.86 -1.34 -17.28
CA LYS A 97 23.88 -2.40 -17.42
C LYS A 97 24.34 -2.58 -18.87
N LYS A 98 23.42 -2.49 -19.85
CA LYS A 98 23.75 -2.62 -21.29
C LYS A 98 24.49 -1.40 -21.84
N SER A 99 24.19 -0.18 -21.39
CA SER A 99 24.89 1.03 -21.81
C SER A 99 26.35 1.09 -21.34
N GLY A 100 26.70 0.38 -20.25
CA GLY A 100 28.09 0.24 -19.79
C GLY A 100 28.95 -0.73 -20.62
N HIS A 101 28.40 -1.41 -21.64
CA HIS A 101 29.08 -2.46 -22.40
C HIS A 101 29.10 -2.23 -23.92
N THR A 102 28.78 -1.02 -24.40
CA THR A 102 28.82 -0.73 -25.83
C THR A 102 29.99 0.19 -26.20
N TYR A 103 31.06 -0.47 -26.68
CA TYR A 103 32.23 0.05 -27.42
C TYR A 103 33.35 0.77 -26.65
N SER A 104 34.44 0.03 -26.39
CA SER A 104 35.73 0.37 -26.99
C SER A 104 36.33 -0.86 -27.65
N LYS A 105 36.41 -0.84 -28.99
CA LYS A 105 36.95 -1.95 -29.80
C LYS A 105 38.47 -1.83 -30.03
N LYS A 106 39.13 -0.79 -29.51
CA LYS A 106 40.59 -0.63 -29.47
C LYS A 106 41.02 0.34 -28.36
N GLY A 107 41.93 -0.10 -27.49
CA GLY A 107 42.86 0.81 -26.81
C GLY A 107 42.72 0.89 -25.29
N THR A 108 43.63 0.19 -24.61
CA THR A 108 44.10 0.38 -23.22
C THR A 108 43.10 0.18 -22.08
N TYR A 109 43.39 -0.85 -21.27
CA TYR A 109 42.90 -1.01 -19.91
C TYR A 109 43.42 0.17 -19.07
N ALA A 110 42.64 1.25 -18.99
CA ALA A 110 42.83 2.26 -17.96
C ALA A 110 41.96 1.85 -16.77
N ALA A 111 42.58 1.16 -15.81
CA ALA A 111 42.05 1.04 -14.46
C ALA A 111 41.85 2.46 -13.91
N SER A 112 40.64 3.01 -14.07
CA SER A 112 40.31 4.34 -13.59
C SER A 112 39.00 4.28 -12.81
N LYS A 113 39.21 4.19 -11.50
CA LYS A 113 38.45 4.79 -10.39
C LYS A 113 36.93 4.63 -10.45
N HIS A 114 36.46 3.77 -9.53
CA HIS A 114 35.16 3.86 -8.86
C HIS A 114 34.47 5.23 -9.03
N PRO A 115 33.30 5.31 -9.69
CA PRO A 115 32.44 6.46 -9.48
C PRO A 115 31.87 6.33 -8.07
N ASN A 116 32.30 7.23 -7.18
CA ASN A 116 31.59 7.55 -5.96
C ASN A 116 30.14 7.90 -6.32
N LEU A 117 29.24 6.90 -6.31
CA LEU A 117 27.80 7.13 -6.36
C LEU A 117 27.20 7.26 -4.96
N ILE A 118 28.02 7.30 -3.91
CA ILE A 118 27.60 7.58 -2.54
C ILE A 118 28.63 8.49 -1.86
N ASN A 119 28.46 9.81 -1.97
CA ASN A 119 29.00 10.80 -1.03
C ASN A 119 28.15 12.08 -1.17
N GLN A 120 27.00 12.12 -0.49
CA GLN A 120 26.73 12.88 0.75
C GLN A 120 26.41 14.37 0.53
N SER A 121 25.19 14.71 0.95
CA SER A 121 24.76 15.95 1.61
C SER A 121 24.56 17.22 0.79
N ILE A 122 23.30 17.68 0.78
CA ILE A 122 22.89 18.87 1.54
C ILE A 122 21.63 18.49 2.33
#